data_AF-A0A1H5W955-F1
#
_entry.id   AF-A0A1H5W955-F1
#
_cell.length_a   1.000
_cell.length_b   1.000
_cell.length_c   1.000
_cell.angle_alpha   90.00
_cell.angle_beta   90.00
_cell.angle_gamma   90.00
#
_symmetry.space_group_name_H-M   'P 1'
#
loop_
_entity.id
_entity.type
_entity.pdbx_description
1 polymer ?
#
loop_
_entity_poly.entity_id
_entity_poly.type
_entity_poly.pdbx_seq_one_letter_code
_entity_poly.pdbx_strand_id
1 'polypeptide(L)'
;MIKTALHTVLSIAIIFAALFIGNTIQHLLDVSVPGSIFGMLILFSAMASGLLPVKLVQPGAHIFIRYMILLFVPISVGLMNHFDMLIANALPILASAIGGTLIVLTILALFLDRFLKKGDS
;
A
#
# COMPACT_ATOMS: atom_id res chain seq x y z
N MET A 1 10.11 25.04 15.13
CA MET A 1 10.76 24.24 14.06
C MET A 1 11.15 22.84 14.50
N ILE A 2 11.94 22.68 15.57
CA ILE A 2 12.45 21.34 16.00
C ILE A 2 11.34 20.35 16.39
N LYS A 3 10.31 20.77 17.13
CA LYS A 3 9.19 19.89 17.52
C LYS A 3 8.41 19.32 16.32
N THR A 4 8.26 20.11 15.26
CA THR A 4 7.56 19.68 14.03
C THR A 4 8.40 18.68 13.24
N ALA A 5 9.71 18.92 13.12
CA ALA A 5 10.63 17.98 12.48
C ALA A 5 10.68 16.64 13.22
N LEU A 6 10.72 16.68 14.56
CA LEU A 6 10.74 15.48 15.40
C LEU A 6 9.45 14.65 15.21
N HIS A 7 8.31 15.33 15.11
CA HIS A 7 7.03 14.70 14.85
C HIS A 7 6.99 14.03 13.47
N THR A 8 7.53 14.67 12.42
CA THR A 8 7.61 14.07 11.08
C THR A 8 8.51 12.84 11.05
N VAL A 9 9.67 12.89 11.72
CA VAL A 9 10.58 11.73 11.82
C VAL A 9 9.88 10.58 12.54
N LEU A 10 9.15 10.86 13.62
CA LEU A 10 8.35 9.86 14.32
C LEU A 10 7.24 9.27 13.42
N SER A 11 6.54 10.10 12.64
CA SER A 11 5.54 9.63 11.67
C SER A 11 6.14 8.63 10.68
N ILE A 12 7.31 8.95 10.13
CA ILE A 12 8.03 8.12 9.17
C ILE A 12 8.47 6.82 9.85
N ALA A 13 9.03 6.90 11.06
CA ALA A 13 9.44 5.73 11.83
C ALA A 13 8.27 4.78 12.12
N ILE A 14 7.08 5.30 12.44
CA ILE A 14 5.88 4.50 12.65
C ILE A 14 5.46 3.76 11.37
N ILE A 15 5.49 4.44 10.22
CA ILE A 15 5.15 3.84 8.91
C ILE A 15 6.14 2.70 8.59
N PHE A 16 7.44 2.93 8.76
CA PHE A 16 8.47 1.91 8.53
C PHE A 16 8.39 0.76 9.54
N ALA A 17 8.10 1.04 10.81
CA ALA A 17 7.92 0.01 11.83
C ALA A 17 6.75 -0.91 11.48
N ALA A 18 5.61 -0.35 11.03
CA ALA A 18 4.48 -1.15 10.59
C ALA A 18 4.80 -1.99 9.34
N LEU A 19 5.54 -1.43 8.38
CA LEU A 19 6.02 -2.18 7.22
C LEU A 19 6.95 -3.33 7.62
N PHE A 20 7.86 -3.09 8.56
CA PHE A 20 8.79 -4.10 9.07
C PHE A 20 8.04 -5.25 9.78
N ILE A 21 7.07 -4.91 10.63
CA ILE A 21 6.21 -5.90 11.29
C ILE A 21 5.41 -6.68 10.22
N GLY A 22 4.83 -6.01 9.23
CA GLY A 22 4.12 -6.64 8.12
C GLY A 22 4.97 -7.61 7.31
N ASN A 23 6.22 -7.25 7.00
CA ASN A 23 7.18 -8.14 6.33
C ASN A 23 7.59 -9.33 7.22
N THR A 24 7.76 -9.11 8.53
CA THR A 24 8.07 -10.18 9.48
C THR A 24 6.91 -11.18 9.55
N ILE A 25 5.68 -10.69 9.59
CA ILE A 25 4.46 -11.51 9.55
C ILE A 25 4.38 -12.28 8.24
N GLN A 26 4.59 -11.63 7.09
CA GLN A 26 4.62 -12.30 5.80
C GLN A 26 5.62 -13.46 5.78
N HIS A 27 6.84 -13.22 6.27
CA HIS A 27 7.89 -14.23 6.31
C HIS A 27 7.57 -15.39 7.27
N LEU A 28 6.85 -15.14 8.36
CA LEU A 28 6.43 -16.18 9.30
C LEU A 28 5.26 -17.02 8.77
N LEU A 29 4.35 -16.41 8.01
CA LEU A 29 3.16 -17.06 7.46
C LEU A 29 3.36 -17.70 6.08
N ASP A 30 4.50 -17.45 5.42
CA ASP A 30 4.85 -17.93 4.07
C ASP A 30 3.74 -17.71 3.03
N VAL A 31 3.06 -16.57 3.14
CA VAL A 31 1.93 -16.20 2.29
C VAL A 31 2.39 -15.39 1.08
N SER A 32 1.76 -15.63 -0.08
CA SER A 32 2.04 -14.89 -1.33
C SER A 32 1.61 -13.42 -1.29
N VAL A 33 1.02 -12.95 -0.20
CA VAL A 33 0.57 -11.57 -0.03
C VAL A 33 1.75 -10.69 0.40
N PRO A 34 2.03 -9.56 -0.28
CA PRO A 34 3.10 -8.67 0.12
C PRO A 34 2.93 -8.14 1.56
N GLY A 35 4.04 -8.08 2.31
CA GLY A 35 4.07 -7.60 3.69
C GLY A 35 3.57 -6.16 3.87
N SER A 36 3.62 -5.34 2.81
CA SER A 36 3.04 -3.99 2.79
C SER A 36 1.53 -3.97 3.04
N ILE A 37 0.79 -5.00 2.58
CA ILE A 37 -0.65 -5.13 2.85
C ILE A 37 -0.88 -5.34 4.35
N PHE A 38 -0.13 -6.23 4.98
CA PHE A 38 -0.19 -6.45 6.43
C PHE A 38 0.20 -5.19 7.20
N GLY A 39 1.26 -4.50 6.80
CA GLY A 39 1.67 -3.23 7.41
C GLY A 39 0.57 -2.16 7.35
N MET A 40 -0.15 -2.05 6.23
CA MET A 40 -1.30 -1.15 6.10
C MET A 40 -2.45 -1.56 7.02
N LEU A 41 -2.78 -2.85 7.11
CA LEU A 41 -3.83 -3.34 8.01
C LEU A 41 -3.49 -3.08 9.49
N ILE A 42 -2.21 -3.22 9.86
CA ILE A 42 -1.73 -2.93 11.22
C ILE A 42 -1.87 -1.44 11.53
N LEU A 43 -1.40 -0.56 10.64
CA LEU A 43 -1.57 0.89 10.80
C LEU A 43 -3.04 1.28 10.92
N PHE A 44 -3.86 0.74 10.03
CA PHE A 44 -5.30 0.97 10.03
C PHE A 44 -5.93 0.53 11.36
N SER A 45 -5.60 -0.67 11.84
CA SER A 45 -6.13 -1.20 13.10
C SER A 45 -5.65 -0.41 14.31
N ALA A 46 -4.37 0.02 14.34
CA ALA A 46 -3.82 0.86 15.39
C ALA A 46 -4.47 2.25 15.44
N MET A 47 -4.83 2.80 14.28
CA MET A 47 -5.56 4.06 14.18
C MET A 47 -7.03 3.90 14.55
N ALA A 48 -7.69 2.83 14.08
CA ALA A 48 -9.09 2.54 14.35
C ALA A 48 -9.37 2.23 15.82
N SER A 49 -8.43 1.58 16.51
CA SER A 49 -8.50 1.30 17.95
C SER A 49 -8.21 2.52 18.84
N GLY A 50 -7.80 3.66 18.26
CA GLY A 50 -7.46 4.88 19.01
C GLY A 50 -6.10 4.84 19.71
N LEU A 51 -5.35 3.73 19.61
CA LEU A 51 -3.97 3.60 20.13
C LEU A 51 -3.03 4.60 19.45
N LEU A 52 -3.25 4.87 18.16
CA LEU A 52 -2.41 5.72 17.33
C LEU A 52 -3.23 6.86 16.72
N PRO A 53 -3.16 8.10 17.24
CA PRO A 53 -3.88 9.22 16.65
C PRO A 53 -3.38 9.51 15.23
N VAL A 54 -4.32 9.65 14.29
CA VAL A 54 -4.04 9.91 12.86
C VAL A 54 -3.09 11.09 12.64
N LYS A 55 -3.20 12.10 13.50
CA LYS A 55 -2.35 13.30 13.50
C LYS A 55 -0.86 12.96 13.61
N LEU A 56 -0.48 11.85 14.28
CA LEU A 56 0.91 11.40 14.41
C LEU A 56 1.49 10.83 13.12
N VAL A 57 0.68 10.25 12.23
CA VAL A 57 1.16 9.57 11.00
C VAL A 57 1.07 10.48 9.78
N GLN A 58 0.05 11.35 9.76
CA GLN A 58 -0.28 12.21 8.62
C GLN A 58 0.91 13.04 8.09
N PRO A 59 1.78 13.67 8.92
CA PRO A 59 2.88 14.50 8.41
C PRO A 59 3.94 13.70 7.63
N GLY A 60 4.26 12.49 8.08
CA GLY A 60 5.18 11.61 7.37
C GLY A 60 4.58 11.06 6.08
N ALA A 61 3.33 10.58 6.15
CA ALA A 61 2.62 10.05 4.98
C ALA A 61 2.47 11.11 3.87
N HIS A 62 2.16 12.36 4.23
CA HIS A 62 1.97 13.43 3.26
C HIS A 62 3.24 13.75 2.47
N ILE A 63 4.42 13.62 3.08
CA ILE A 63 5.71 13.81 2.38
C ILE A 63 5.88 12.74 1.30
N PHE A 64 5.66 11.47 1.63
CA PHE A 64 5.75 10.37 0.67
C PHE A 64 4.76 10.54 -0.49
N ILE A 65 3.51 10.90 -0.19
CA ILE A 65 2.49 11.14 -1.22
C ILE A 65 2.88 12.35 -2.09
N ARG A 66 3.35 13.45 -1.50
CA ARG A 66 3.74 14.66 -2.22
C ARG A 66 4.89 14.41 -3.19
N TYR A 67 5.87 13.58 -2.79
CA TYR A 67 7.04 13.26 -3.59
C TYR A 67 6.92 11.91 -4.31
N MET A 68 5.73 11.31 -4.37
CA MET A 68 5.51 9.98 -4.94
C MET A 68 6.00 9.89 -6.39
N ILE A 69 5.78 10.94 -7.20
CA ILE A 69 6.27 11.01 -8.59
C ILE A 69 7.80 10.91 -8.63
N LEU A 70 8.51 11.60 -7.73
CA LEU A 70 9.98 11.51 -7.66
C LEU A 70 10.46 10.12 -7.25
N LEU A 71 9.72 9.43 -6.38
CA LEU A 71 10.03 8.05 -5.98
C LEU A 71 9.80 7.05 -7.13
N PHE A 72 8.89 7.34 -8.06
CA PHE A 72 8.68 6.52 -9.24
C PHE A 72 9.80 6.61 -10.28
N VAL A 73 10.47 7.77 -10.41
CA VAL A 73 11.55 7.95 -11.40
C VAL A 73 12.66 6.89 -11.28
N PRO A 74 13.31 6.67 -10.12
CA PRO A 74 14.37 5.67 -10.01
C PRO A 74 13.86 4.24 -10.23
N ILE A 75 12.63 3.94 -9.83
CA ILE A 75 12.00 2.64 -10.04
C ILE A 75 11.83 2.38 -11.54
N SER A 76 11.31 3.37 -12.28
CA SER A 76 11.10 3.28 -13.73
C SER A 76 12.42 3.17 -14.51
N VAL A 77 13.44 3.96 -14.13
CA VAL A 77 14.77 3.88 -14.77
C VAL A 77 15.42 2.52 -14.48
N GLY A 78 15.22 1.96 -13.27
CA GLY A 78 15.67 0.60 -12.94
C GLY A 78 15.06 -0.46 -13.85
N LEU A 79 13.78 -0.32 -14.25
CA LEU A 79 13.14 -1.22 -15.20
C LEU A 79 13.76 -1.16 -16.60
N MET A 80 14.36 -0.03 -17.00
CA MET A 80 14.98 0.11 -18.33
C MET A 80 16.16 -0.86 -18.52
N ASN A 81 16.80 -1.32 -17.44
CA ASN A 81 17.85 -2.35 -17.51
C ASN A 81 17.33 -3.71 -18.00
N HIS A 82 16.02 -3.95 -17.92
CA HIS A 82 15.36 -5.18 -18.36
C HIS A 82 14.29 -4.90 -19.43
N PHE A 83 14.48 -3.82 -20.20
CA PHE A 83 13.49 -3.34 -21.17
C PHE A 83 13.10 -4.39 -22.22
N ASP A 84 14.06 -5.16 -22.73
CA ASP A 84 13.81 -6.21 -23.74
C ASP A 84 12.87 -7.31 -23.21
N MET A 85 13.07 -7.72 -21.95
CA MET A 85 12.19 -8.69 -21.28
C MET A 85 10.78 -8.13 -21.07
N LEU A 86 10.68 -6.83 -20.81
CA LEU A 86 9.41 -6.13 -20.61
C LEU A 86 8.60 -6.06 -21.91
N ILE A 87 9.25 -5.74 -23.05
CA ILE A 87 8.60 -5.75 -24.36
C ILE A 87 8.16 -7.15 -24.75
N ALA A 88 9.02 -8.15 -24.56
CA ALA A 88 8.70 -9.54 -24.88
C ALA A 88 7.45 -10.05 -24.14
N ASN A 89 7.19 -9.52 -22.93
CA ASN A 89 6.05 -9.89 -22.09
C ASN A 89 5.00 -8.77 -21.96
N ALA A 90 5.01 -7.77 -22.85
CA ALA A 90 4.12 -6.62 -22.73
C ALA A 90 2.62 -7.01 -22.79
N LEU A 91 2.28 -7.97 -23.66
CA LEU A 91 0.91 -8.47 -23.81
C LEU A 91 0.39 -9.15 -22.52
N PRO A 92 1.08 -10.16 -21.96
CA PRO A 92 0.72 -10.75 -20.67
C PRO A 92 0.62 -9.72 -19.53
N ILE A 93 1.56 -8.79 -19.44
CA ILE A 93 1.58 -7.75 -18.40
C ILE A 93 0.33 -6.87 -18.50
N LEU A 94 0.05 -6.32 -19.69
CA LEU A 94 -1.14 -5.48 -19.91
C LEU A 94 -2.44 -6.24 -19.66
N ALA A 95 -2.54 -7.48 -20.14
CA ALA A 95 -3.70 -8.33 -19.93
C ALA A 95 -3.93 -8.60 -18.43
N SER A 96 -2.88 -8.92 -17.67
CA SER A 96 -2.98 -9.14 -16.23
C SER A 96 -3.34 -7.87 -15.45
N ALA A 97 -2.79 -6.72 -15.85
CA ALA A 97 -3.01 -5.45 -15.16
C ALA A 97 -4.45 -4.96 -15.36
N ILE A 98 -4.91 -4.92 -16.61
CA ILE A 98 -6.26 -4.47 -16.95
C ILE A 98 -7.28 -5.52 -16.50
N GLY A 99 -7.06 -6.79 -16.87
CA GLY A 99 -7.96 -7.89 -16.51
C GLY A 99 -8.08 -8.07 -15.00
N GLY A 100 -6.96 -8.09 -14.28
CA GLY A 100 -6.93 -8.20 -12.83
C GLY A 100 -7.66 -7.03 -12.15
N THR A 101 -7.41 -5.80 -12.60
CA THR A 101 -8.10 -4.61 -12.06
C THR A 101 -9.61 -4.68 -12.30
N LEU A 102 -10.05 -5.00 -13.52
CA LEU A 102 -11.48 -5.11 -13.85
C LEU A 102 -12.17 -6.22 -13.04
N ILE A 103 -11.53 -7.38 -12.90
CA ILE A 103 -12.05 -8.51 -12.14
C ILE A 103 -12.20 -8.12 -10.67
N VAL A 104 -11.14 -7.56 -10.06
CA VAL A 104 -11.16 -7.15 -8.64
C VAL A 104 -12.23 -6.09 -8.40
N LEU A 105 -12.34 -5.07 -9.25
CA LEU A 105 -13.35 -4.02 -9.11
C LEU A 105 -14.77 -4.56 -9.26
N THR A 106 -15.01 -5.44 -10.24
CA THR A 106 -16.35 -6.02 -10.48
C THR A 106 -16.79 -6.91 -9.32
N ILE A 107 -15.90 -7.81 -8.86
CA ILE A 107 -16.20 -8.69 -7.73
C ILE A 107 -16.42 -7.88 -6.46
N LEU A 108 -15.57 -6.88 -6.19
CA LEU A 108 -15.71 -6.01 -5.02
C LEU A 108 -17.05 -5.24 -5.06
N ALA A 109 -17.42 -4.68 -6.20
CA ALA A 109 -18.68 -3.98 -6.39
C ALA A 109 -19.89 -4.90 -6.11
N LEU A 110 -19.92 -6.10 -6.72
CA LEU A 110 -21.00 -7.07 -6.51
C LEU A 110 -21.07 -7.55 -5.05
N PHE A 111 -19.92 -7.72 -4.39
CA PHE A 111 -19.87 -8.14 -3.00
C PHE A 111 -20.41 -7.05 -2.07
N LEU A 112 -19.99 -5.80 -2.27
CA LEU A 112 -20.49 -4.64 -1.51
C LEU A 112 -22.00 -4.44 -1.74
N ASP A 113 -22.47 -4.51 -2.98
CA ASP A 113 -23.90 -4.39 -3.30
C ASP A 113 -24.71 -5.47 -2.59
N ARG A 114 -24.23 -6.72 -2.56
CA ARG A 114 -24.90 -7.80 -1.81
C ARG A 114 -24.87 -7.59 -0.30
N PHE A 115 -23.77 -7.09 0.25
CA PHE A 115 -23.62 -6.89 1.69
C PHE A 115 -24.46 -5.71 2.18
N LEU A 116 -24.50 -4.62 1.42
CA LEU A 116 -25.32 -3.44 1.73
C LEU A 116 -26.81 -3.70 1.51
N LYS A 117 -27.20 -4.41 0.44
CA LYS A 117 -28.60 -4.78 0.18
C LYS A 117 -29.18 -5.76 1.19
N LYS A 118 -28.34 -6.48 1.94
CA LYS A 118 -28.75 -7.38 3.03
C LYS A 118 -28.90 -6.67 4.38
N GLY A 119 -28.41 -5.44 4.51
CA GLY A 119 -28.59 -4.61 5.73
C GLY A 119 -29.91 -3.82 5.76
N ASP A 120 -30.70 -3.86 4.68
CA ASP A 120 -31.92 -3.09 4.48
C ASP A 120 -33.16 -4.01 4.32
N SER A 121 -33.15 -5.19 4.97
CA SER A 121 -34.27 -6.15 5.01
C SER A 121 -34.43 -6.76 6.40
#